data_AF-A0A966QDW5-F1
#
_entry.id   AF-A0A966QDW5-F1
#
_cell.length_a   1.000
_cell.length_b   1.000
_cell.length_c   1.000
_cell.angle_alpha   90.00
_cell.angle_beta   90.00
_cell.angle_gamma   90.00
#
_symmetry.space_group_name_H-M   'P 1'
#
loop_
_entity.id
_entity.type
_entity.pdbx_description
1 polymer ?
#
loop_
_entity_poly.entity_id
_entity_poly.type
_entity_poly.pdbx_seq_one_letter_code
_entity_poly.pdbx_strand_id
1 'polypeptide(L)'
;MLISGPLLLAFILNLPFLRPATPRTDPRAWNELLAAFNTRGVEVSSEHPRCREPTLDGLYVRGQRKVVVCERGDRALTLRHEGWHLAQSLCLLDAPWLSDG
;
A
#
# COMPACT_ATOMS: atom_id res chain seq x y z
N MET A 1 -24.72 -36.37 -1.75
CA MET A 1 -24.01 -35.22 -2.37
C MET A 1 -22.53 -35.60 -2.41
N LEU A 2 -22.07 -36.15 -3.54
CA LEU A 2 -20.70 -36.62 -3.70
C LEU A 2 -19.84 -35.42 -4.10
N ILE A 3 -19.04 -34.93 -3.15
CA ILE A 3 -18.01 -33.94 -3.43
C ILE A 3 -16.95 -34.64 -4.28
N SER A 4 -16.82 -34.19 -5.52
CA SER A 4 -15.91 -34.72 -6.52
C SER A 4 -14.47 -34.72 -5.97
N GLY A 5 -13.83 -35.88 -5.98
CA GLY A 5 -12.47 -36.11 -5.49
C GLY A 5 -11.33 -35.20 -5.98
N PRO A 6 -11.36 -34.53 -7.16
CA PRO A 6 -10.22 -33.72 -7.58
C PRO A 6 -10.08 -32.38 -6.85
N LEU A 7 -11.11 -31.89 -6.15
CA LEU A 7 -11.05 -30.61 -5.42
C LEU A 7 -10.28 -30.70 -4.11
N LEU A 8 -10.20 -31.88 -3.49
CA LEU A 8 -9.52 -32.07 -2.20
C LEU A 8 -7.99 -32.09 -2.33
N LEU A 9 -7.46 -32.55 -3.47
CA LEU A 9 -6.02 -32.71 -3.72
C LEU A 9 -5.28 -31.36 -3.85
N ALA A 10 -5.96 -30.32 -4.33
CA ALA A 10 -5.38 -28.98 -4.45
C ALA A 10 -5.12 -28.30 -3.10
N PHE A 11 -5.83 -28.70 -2.04
CA PHE A 11 -5.67 -28.13 -0.69
C PHE A 11 -4.50 -28.77 0.10
N ILE A 12 -4.15 -30.01 -0.21
CA ILE A 12 -3.13 -30.79 0.50
C ILE A 12 -1.75 -30.60 -0.14
N LEU A 13 -1.70 -30.40 -1.45
CA LEU A 13 -0.47 -30.13 -2.19
C LEU A 13 -0.10 -28.65 -2.03
N ASN A 14 0.65 -28.35 -0.96
CA ASN A 14 1.48 -27.15 -0.83
C ASN A 14 2.53 -27.12 -1.96
N LEU A 15 2.11 -26.91 -3.20
CA LEU A 15 2.99 -26.75 -4.35
C LEU A 15 3.65 -25.38 -4.20
N PRO A 16 4.96 -25.29 -3.90
CA PRO A 16 5.65 -24.01 -3.75
C PRO A 16 5.63 -23.16 -5.04
N PHE A 17 5.28 -23.79 -6.16
CA PHE A 17 5.16 -23.19 -7.49
C PHE A 17 3.88 -22.39 -7.72
N LEU A 18 2.86 -22.50 -6.85
CA LEU A 18 1.61 -21.73 -6.93
C LEU A 18 1.59 -20.50 -6.02
N ARG A 19 2.73 -20.13 -5.41
CA ARG A 19 2.81 -18.85 -4.71
C ARG A 19 2.60 -17.75 -5.75
N PRO A 20 1.57 -16.88 -5.60
CA PRO A 20 1.48 -15.68 -6.41
C PRO A 20 2.83 -14.97 -6.37
N ALA A 21 3.31 -14.53 -7.53
CA ALA A 21 4.53 -13.73 -7.57
C ALA A 21 4.38 -12.60 -6.54
N THR A 22 5.40 -12.41 -5.70
CA THR A 22 5.41 -11.32 -4.72
C THR A 22 5.04 -10.03 -5.46
N PRO A 23 3.98 -9.31 -5.02
CA PRO A 23 3.55 -8.08 -5.65
C PRO A 23 4.76 -7.17 -5.80
N ARG A 24 5.06 -6.78 -7.04
CA ARG A 24 6.21 -5.95 -7.37
C ARG A 24 5.67 -4.63 -7.88
N THR A 25 6.17 -3.55 -7.31
CA THR A 25 5.85 -2.20 -7.74
C THR A 25 6.03 -2.05 -9.26
N ASP A 26 4.99 -1.63 -9.96
CA ASP A 26 5.12 -1.11 -11.32
C ASP A 26 5.77 0.28 -11.25
N PRO A 27 6.98 0.48 -11.81
CA PRO A 27 7.68 1.76 -11.74
C PRO A 27 6.90 2.92 -12.35
N ARG A 28 6.10 2.65 -13.39
CA ARG A 28 5.30 3.68 -14.04
C ARG A 28 4.16 4.12 -13.12
N ALA A 29 3.35 3.18 -12.64
CA ALA A 29 2.27 3.47 -11.70
C ALA A 29 2.79 4.14 -10.42
N TRP A 30 3.97 3.74 -9.93
CA TRP A 30 4.62 4.38 -8.79
C TRP A 30 4.93 5.85 -9.04
N ASN A 31 5.58 6.18 -10.15
CA ASN A 31 5.96 7.56 -10.47
C ASN A 31 4.74 8.47 -10.71
N GLU A 32 3.73 7.96 -11.41
CA GLU A 32 2.47 8.69 -11.64
C GLU A 32 1.75 8.98 -10.31
N LEU A 33 1.69 7.98 -9.41
CA LEU A 33 1.07 8.12 -8.11
C LEU A 33 1.85 9.06 -7.18
N LEU A 34 3.18 8.94 -7.17
CA LEU A 34 4.07 9.80 -6.39
C LEU A 34 3.88 11.27 -6.80
N ALA A 35 3.84 11.56 -8.10
CA ALA A 35 3.59 12.90 -8.62
C ALA A 35 2.20 13.42 -8.19
N ALA A 36 1.16 12.59 -8.25
CA ALA A 36 -0.19 12.96 -7.84
C ALA A 36 -0.32 13.30 -6.35
N PHE A 37 0.48 12.66 -5.49
CA PHE A 37 0.54 12.96 -4.05
C PHE A 37 1.35 14.23 -3.79
N ASN A 38 2.53 14.35 -4.41
CA ASN A 38 3.40 15.51 -4.25
C ASN A 38 2.73 16.81 -4.72
N THR A 39 1.98 16.77 -5.84
CA THR A 39 1.20 17.93 -6.33
C THR A 39 0.09 18.38 -5.37
N ARG A 40 -0.35 17.51 -4.45
CA ARG A 40 -1.31 17.82 -3.38
C ARG A 40 -0.63 18.21 -2.06
N GLY A 41 0.67 18.49 -2.11
CA GLY A 41 1.48 18.88 -0.95
C GLY A 41 1.71 17.75 0.05
N VAL A 42 1.66 16.49 -0.39
CA VAL A 42 2.00 15.35 0.46
C VAL A 42 3.46 15.00 0.29
N GLU A 43 4.18 14.92 1.40
CA GLU A 43 5.52 14.36 1.43
C GLU A 43 5.43 12.83 1.42
N VAL A 44 5.94 12.20 0.37
CA VAL A 44 6.12 10.74 0.32
C VAL A 44 7.58 10.42 0.55
N SER A 45 7.89 9.67 1.61
CA SER A 45 9.26 9.30 1.96
C SER A 45 9.44 7.79 2.06
N SER A 46 10.61 7.30 1.67
CA SER A 46 11.03 5.92 1.92
C SER A 46 11.88 5.77 3.18
N GLU A 47 12.26 6.88 3.82
CA GLU A 47 13.18 6.91 4.95
C GLU A 47 12.42 7.11 6.26
N HIS A 48 12.34 6.06 7.07
CA HIS A 48 11.76 6.13 8.40
C HIS A 48 12.32 5.02 9.31
N PRO A 49 12.60 5.27 10.61
CA PRO A 49 13.14 4.26 11.52
C PRO A 49 12.30 2.98 11.58
N ARG A 50 10.97 3.12 11.48
CA ARG A 50 10.04 1.99 11.48
C ARG A 50 10.11 1.11 10.24
N CYS A 51 10.71 1.56 9.13
CA CYS A 51 10.95 0.68 7.99
C CYS A 51 11.95 -0.45 8.28
N ARG A 52 12.59 -0.47 9.46
CA ARG A 52 13.34 -1.62 9.95
C ARG A 52 12.43 -2.76 10.44
N GLU A 53 11.17 -2.48 10.75
CA GLU A 53 10.19 -3.51 11.13
C GLU A 53 9.92 -4.42 9.92
N PRO A 54 9.96 -5.75 10.07
CA PRO A 54 9.89 -6.68 8.94
C PRO A 54 8.50 -6.69 8.26
N THR A 55 7.44 -6.46 9.03
CA THR A 55 6.04 -6.56 8.58
C THR A 55 5.40 -5.22 8.25
N LEU A 56 6.18 -4.13 8.25
CA LEU A 56 5.67 -2.79 7.96
C LEU A 56 6.01 -2.40 6.53
N ASP A 57 4.98 -2.24 5.70
CA ASP A 57 5.13 -1.82 4.31
C ASP A 57 5.06 -0.28 4.16
N GLY A 58 4.33 0.39 5.03
CA GLY A 58 4.23 1.86 5.07
C GLY A 58 3.56 2.35 6.33
N LEU A 59 3.47 3.68 6.46
CA LEU A 59 2.63 4.33 7.46
C LEU A 59 2.22 5.74 7.05
N TYR A 60 1.00 6.12 7.40
CA TYR A 60 0.58 7.51 7.51
C TYR A 60 1.15 8.14 8.80
N VAL A 61 1.77 9.31 8.70
CA VAL A 61 2.24 10.08 9.86
C VAL A 61 1.12 10.98 10.37
N ARG A 62 0.49 10.57 11.48
CA ARG A 62 -0.67 11.26 12.06
C ARG A 62 -0.44 12.76 12.22
N GLY A 63 -1.41 13.55 11.75
CA GLY A 63 -1.42 15.01 11.84
C GLY A 63 -0.50 15.72 10.85
N GLN A 64 0.21 14.99 9.98
CA GLN A 64 1.11 15.56 8.97
C GLN A 64 0.60 15.21 7.57
N ARG A 65 0.87 16.05 6.57
CA ARG A 65 0.68 15.65 5.16
C ARG A 65 1.86 14.81 4.69
N LYS A 66 2.10 13.69 5.38
CA LYS A 66 3.25 12.80 5.14
C LYS A 66 2.86 11.33 5.15
N VAL A 67 3.32 10.62 4.14
CA VAL A 67 3.18 9.17 3.99
C VAL A 67 4.57 8.56 3.85
N VAL A 68 4.80 7.47 4.57
CA VAL A 68 6.02 6.66 4.47
C VAL A 68 5.70 5.38 3.71
N VAL A 69 6.53 5.06 2.71
CA VAL A 69 6.44 3.80 1.95
C VAL A 69 7.80 3.12 1.98
N CYS A 70 7.91 2.01 2.70
CA CYS A 70 9.16 1.28 2.82
C CYS A 70 9.52 0.60 1.48
N GLU A 71 10.81 0.38 1.22
CA GLU A 71 11.33 -0.20 -0.02
C GLU A 71 11.11 -1.72 -0.12
N ARG A 72 9.85 -2.16 -0.09
CA ARG A 72 9.43 -3.57 -0.20
C ARG A 72 7.98 -3.69 -0.70
N GLY A 73 7.60 -4.91 -1.09
CA GLY A 73 6.25 -5.21 -1.55
C GLY A 73 5.82 -4.39 -2.77
N ASP A 74 4.51 -4.17 -2.88
CA ASP A 74 3.92 -3.27 -3.87
C ASP A 74 3.78 -1.87 -3.26
N ARG A 75 4.75 -1.01 -3.57
CA ARG A 75 4.82 0.36 -3.06
C ARG A 75 3.65 1.21 -3.55
N ALA A 76 3.14 0.98 -4.75
CA ALA A 76 2.02 1.76 -5.28
C ALA A 76 0.74 1.43 -4.52
N LEU A 77 0.50 0.15 -4.21
CA LEU A 77 -0.59 -0.28 -3.35
C LEU A 77 -0.45 0.32 -1.94
N THR A 78 0.75 0.25 -1.35
CA THR A 78 1.02 0.83 -0.03
C THR A 78 0.76 2.33 0.01
N LEU A 79 1.23 3.09 -0.98
CA LEU A 79 0.99 4.54 -1.03
C LEU A 79 -0.50 4.88 -1.11
N ARG A 80 -1.30 4.09 -1.85
CA ARG A 80 -2.76 4.26 -1.87
C ARG A 80 -3.38 3.95 -0.52
N HIS A 81 -2.96 2.86 0.13
CA HIS A 81 -3.46 2.45 1.44
C HIS A 81 -3.20 3.53 2.50
N GLU A 82 -1.95 3.97 2.64
CA GLU A 82 -1.59 4.99 3.62
C GLU A 82 -2.13 6.38 3.25
N GLY A 83 -2.25 6.66 1.95
CA GLY A 83 -2.92 7.85 1.45
C GLY A 83 -4.41 7.92 1.81
N TRP A 84 -5.09 6.78 1.89
CA TRP A 84 -6.46 6.73 2.38
C TRP A 84 -6.56 7.15 3.85
N HIS A 85 -5.65 6.68 4.71
CA HIS A 85 -5.59 7.11 6.11
C HIS A 85 -5.32 8.60 6.25
N LEU A 86 -4.42 9.14 5.41
CA LEU A 86 -4.15 10.58 5.36
C LEU A 86 -5.41 11.36 4.95
N ALA A 87 -6.08 10.97 3.87
CA ALA A 87 -7.29 11.63 3.40
C ALA A 87 -8.40 11.61 4.46
N GLN A 88 -8.60 10.45 5.12
CA GLN A 88 -9.55 10.32 6.23
C GLN A 88 -9.20 11.28 7.38
N SER A 89 -7.93 11.31 7.81
CA SER A 89 -7.50 12.18 8.90
C SER A 89 -7.65 13.66 8.56
N LEU A 90 -7.39 14.05 7.32
CA LEU A 90 -7.53 15.43 6.86
C LEU A 90 -8.98 15.91 6.84
N CYS A 91 -9.91 15.04 6.41
CA CYS A 91 -11.34 15.35 6.48
C CYS A 91 -11.83 15.55 7.93
N LEU A 92 -11.28 14.81 8.89
CA LEU A 92 -11.61 14.98 10.32
C LEU A 92 -11.01 16.25 10.95
N LEU A 93 -10.05 16.88 10.28
CA LEU A 93 -9.34 18.09 10.74
C LEU A 93 -9.77 19.35 9.99
N ASP A 94 -10.91 19.32 9.29
CA ASP A 94 -11.42 20.42 8.43
C ASP A 94 -10.39 20.94 7.40
N ALA A 95 -9.45 20.09 6.99
CA ALA A 95 -8.42 20.40 5.99
C ALA A 95 -8.51 19.42 4.82
N PRO A 96 -9.64 19.36 4.09
CA PRO A 96 -9.98 18.25 3.22
C PRO A 96 -8.91 17.98 2.15
N TRP A 97 -8.76 16.69 1.83
CA TRP A 97 -7.86 16.21 0.79
C TRP A 97 -8.17 16.79 -0.59
N LEU A 98 -9.46 16.95 -0.87
CA LEU A 98 -9.99 17.62 -2.05
C LEU A 98 -10.55 18.96 -1.59
N SER A 99 -9.90 20.05 -1.99
CA SER A 99 -10.49 21.38 -1.92
C SER A 99 -11.00 21.74 -3.32
N ASP A 100 -12.15 22.41 -3.40
CA ASP A 100 -12.53 23.16 -4.58
C ASP A 100 -11.44 24.23 -4.77
N GLY A 101 -10.71 24.18 -5.88
CA GLY A 101 -9.58 25.08 -6.13
C GLY A 101 -9.97 26.55 -6.10
#